data_AF-A0A5E6ZFG4-F1
#
_entry.id   AF-A0A5E6ZFG4-F1
#
_cell.length_a   1.000
_cell.length_b   1.000
_cell.length_c   1.000
_cell.angle_alpha   90.00
_cell.angle_beta   90.00
_cell.angle_gamma   90.00
#
_symmetry.space_group_name_H-M   'P 1'
#
loop_
_entity.id
_entity.type
_entity.pdbx_description
1 polymer ?
#
loop_
_entity_poly.entity_id
_entity_poly.type
_entity_poly.pdbx_seq_one_letter_code
_entity_poly.pdbx_strand_id
1 'polypeptide(L)'
;MLIIILLVVIITILVPWVLGLLVAAAAVYGAWVLIVASLGAGALLLSIVFLAVRAVFFPKKTPADALAVSNKEFNRKYVEQAKKEGLAREVSGASANDQPEKLSTCSEKELAKAPAPYSPRMITCSHCVESIPKYTLWCPKCGKDPKLIRKPII
;
A
#
# COMPACT_ATOMS: atom_id res chain seq x y z
N MET A 1 58.48 19.88 -55.21
CA MET A 1 57.28 20.27 -55.99
C MET A 1 56.42 19.05 -56.35
N LEU A 2 56.91 18.06 -57.12
CA LEU A 2 56.13 16.86 -57.50
C LEU A 2 55.53 16.08 -56.33
N ILE A 3 56.29 15.86 -55.25
CA ILE A 3 55.83 15.13 -54.06
C ILE A 3 54.65 15.84 -53.38
N ILE A 4 54.69 17.18 -53.33
CA ILE A 4 53.64 17.99 -52.70
C ILE A 4 52.36 17.89 -53.54
N ILE A 5 52.49 18.00 -54.86
CA ILE A 5 51.35 17.87 -55.80
C ILE A 5 50.72 16.48 -55.66
N LEU A 6 51.54 15.42 -55.61
CA LEU A 6 51.06 14.06 -55.41
C LEU A 6 50.28 13.92 -54.09
N LEU A 7 50.79 14.49 -52.99
CA LEU A 7 50.12 14.46 -51.69
C LEU A 7 48.76 15.15 -51.73
N VAL A 8 48.69 16.32 -52.36
CA VAL A 8 47.44 17.08 -52.50
C VAL A 8 46.42 16.26 -53.29
N VAL A 9 46.83 15.64 -54.40
CA VAL A 9 45.94 14.78 -55.20
C VAL A 9 45.41 13.62 -54.38
N ILE A 10 46.27 12.91 -53.64
CA ILE A 10 45.86 11.80 -52.76
C ILE A 10 44.84 12.28 -51.73
N ILE A 11 45.11 13.38 -51.02
CA ILE A 11 44.21 13.92 -49.99
C ILE A 11 42.86 14.32 -50.60
N THR A 12 42.86 14.99 -51.76
CA THR A 12 41.62 15.41 -52.42
C THR A 12 40.74 14.24 -52.87
N ILE A 13 41.33 13.08 -53.14
CA ILE A 13 40.59 11.85 -53.48
C ILE A 13 40.16 11.11 -52.21
N LEU A 14 41.04 11.04 -51.20
CA LEU A 14 40.79 10.28 -49.98
C LEU A 14 39.69 10.92 -49.11
N VAL A 15 39.72 12.25 -48.96
CA VAL A 15 38.85 12.98 -48.04
C VAL A 15 37.36 12.78 -48.37
N PRO A 16 36.89 12.97 -49.62
CA PRO A 16 35.50 12.69 -49.98
C PRO A 16 35.09 11.23 -49.76
N TRP A 17 36.01 10.29 -49.98
CA TRP A 17 35.73 8.87 -49.82
C TRP A 17 35.54 8.49 -48.35
N VAL A 18 36.42 8.99 -47.47
CA VAL A 18 36.30 8.80 -46.02
C VAL A 18 35.02 9.43 -45.48
N LEU A 19 34.66 10.64 -45.96
CA LEU A 19 33.40 11.29 -45.62
C LEU A 19 32.19 10.43 -46.03
N GLY A 20 32.21 9.87 -47.24
CA GLY A 20 31.16 8.95 -47.72
C GLY A 20 31.01 7.72 -46.83
N LEU A 21 32.12 7.09 -46.44
CA LEU A 21 32.11 5.95 -45.52
C LEU A 21 31.54 6.32 -44.14
N LEU A 22 31.87 7.50 -43.63
CA LEU A 22 31.40 7.96 -42.33
C LEU A 22 29.89 8.18 -42.33
N VAL A 23 29.35 8.77 -43.40
CA VAL A 23 27.90 8.92 -43.60
C VAL A 23 27.21 7.56 -43.72
N ALA A 24 27.77 6.62 -44.48
CA ALA A 24 27.22 5.28 -44.61
C ALA A 24 27.20 4.54 -43.26
N ALA A 25 28.28 4.61 -42.49
CA ALA A 25 28.36 4.02 -41.16
C ALA A 25 27.33 4.65 -40.20
N ALA A 26 27.17 5.97 -40.23
CA ALA A 26 26.17 6.67 -39.43
C ALA A 26 24.73 6.25 -39.80
N ALA A 27 24.44 6.06 -41.10
CA ALA A 27 23.13 5.61 -41.55
C ALA A 27 22.82 4.17 -41.10
N VAL A 28 23.78 3.25 -41.21
CA VAL A 28 23.63 1.86 -40.74
C VAL A 28 23.43 1.82 -39.23
N TYR A 29 24.22 2.58 -38.48
CA TYR A 29 24.06 2.66 -37.03
C TYR A 29 22.73 3.31 -36.63
N GLY A 30 22.34 4.39 -37.30
CA GLY A 30 21.05 5.05 -37.09
C GLY A 30 19.86 4.11 -37.35
N ALA A 31 19.90 3.35 -38.44
CA ALA A 31 18.89 2.33 -38.74
C ALA A 31 18.83 1.25 -37.64
N TRP A 32 19.99 0.77 -37.17
CA TRP A 32 20.05 -0.20 -36.08
C TRP A 32 19.43 0.33 -34.77
N VAL A 33 19.75 1.58 -34.40
CA VAL A 33 19.17 2.22 -33.21
C VAL A 33 17.65 2.32 -33.31
N LEU A 34 17.11 2.67 -34.48
CA LEU A 34 15.65 2.71 -34.70
C LEU A 34 15.01 1.33 -34.59
N ILE A 35 15.66 0.27 -35.09
CA ILE A 35 15.16 -1.11 -34.97
C ILE A 35 15.13 -1.52 -33.49
N VAL A 36 16.21 -1.29 -32.74
CA VAL A 36 16.26 -1.65 -31.31
C VAL A 36 15.25 -0.83 -30.51
N ALA A 37 15.14 0.47 -30.77
CA ALA A 37 14.17 1.34 -30.10
C ALA A 37 12.72 0.93 -30.40
N SER A 38 12.40 0.61 -31.65
CA SER A 38 11.05 0.16 -32.04
C SER A 38 10.70 -1.21 -31.46
N LEU A 39 11.65 -2.15 -31.42
CA LEU A 39 11.47 -3.44 -30.76
C LEU A 39 11.25 -3.27 -29.24
N GLY A 40 12.05 -2.43 -28.59
CA GLY A 40 11.92 -2.15 -27.16
C GLY A 40 10.57 -1.50 -26.83
N ALA A 41 10.18 -0.47 -27.58
CA ALA A 41 8.89 0.19 -27.42
C ALA A 41 7.72 -0.77 -27.71
N GLY A 42 7.82 -1.58 -28.77
CA GLY A 42 6.82 -2.58 -29.13
C GLY A 42 6.64 -3.64 -28.04
N ALA A 43 7.74 -4.19 -27.50
CA ALA A 43 7.69 -5.14 -26.41
C ALA A 43 7.07 -4.55 -25.14
N LEU A 44 7.37 -3.28 -24.84
CA LEU A 44 6.84 -2.58 -23.67
C LEU A 44 5.33 -2.33 -23.82
N LEU A 45 4.88 -1.90 -25.00
CA LEU A 45 3.45 -1.76 -25.31
C LEU A 45 2.72 -3.11 -25.23
N LEU A 46 3.28 -4.16 -25.83
CA LEU A 46 2.70 -5.50 -25.76
C LEU A 46 2.64 -6.01 -24.33
N SER A 47 3.65 -5.75 -23.50
CA SER A 47 3.65 -6.11 -22.08
C SER A 47 2.53 -5.40 -21.32
N ILE A 48 2.35 -4.09 -21.54
CA ILE A 48 1.26 -3.32 -20.92
C ILE A 48 -0.10 -3.87 -21.35
N VAL A 49 -0.30 -4.07 -22.65
CA VAL A 49 -1.55 -4.64 -23.18
C VAL A 49 -1.79 -6.03 -22.60
N PHE A 50 -0.77 -6.89 -22.56
CA PHE A 50 -0.87 -8.22 -21.98
C PHE A 50 -1.24 -8.18 -20.49
N LEU A 51 -0.64 -7.28 -19.71
CA LEU A 51 -0.98 -7.10 -18.30
C LEU A 51 -2.40 -6.57 -18.12
N ALA A 52 -2.84 -5.62 -18.95
CA ALA A 52 -4.19 -5.08 -18.93
C ALA A 52 -5.23 -6.16 -19.27
N VAL A 53 -5.01 -6.92 -20.36
CA VAL A 53 -5.84 -8.06 -20.76
C VAL A 53 -5.86 -9.09 -19.64
N ARG A 54 -4.71 -9.45 -19.07
CA ARG A 54 -4.66 -10.41 -17.96
C ARG A 54 -5.43 -9.91 -16.73
N ALA A 55 -5.36 -8.63 -16.40
CA ALA A 55 -6.09 -8.06 -15.27
C ALA A 55 -7.62 -8.08 -15.50
N VAL A 56 -8.08 -7.84 -16.73
CA VAL A 56 -9.50 -7.86 -17.10
C VAL A 56 -10.04 -9.29 -17.16
N PHE A 57 -9.33 -10.22 -17.81
CA PHE A 57 -9.80 -11.59 -18.02
C PHE A 57 -9.55 -12.51 -16.82
N PHE A 58 -8.49 -12.25 -16.03
CA PHE A 58 -8.16 -13.01 -14.82
C PHE A 58 -8.04 -12.05 -13.64
N PRO A 59 -9.14 -11.42 -13.20
CA PRO A 59 -9.12 -10.61 -12.01
C PRO A 59 -8.70 -11.52 -10.84
N LYS A 60 -7.49 -11.27 -10.32
CA LYS A 60 -7.05 -11.94 -9.09
C LYS A 60 -8.02 -11.49 -8.01
N LYS A 61 -8.70 -12.44 -7.35
CA LYS A 61 -9.50 -12.16 -6.16
C LYS A 61 -8.64 -11.36 -5.21
N THR A 62 -8.99 -10.10 -5.02
CA THR A 62 -8.21 -9.22 -4.17
C THR A 62 -8.43 -9.63 -2.73
N PRO A 63 -7.49 -9.36 -1.81
CA PRO A 63 -7.75 -9.55 -0.38
C PRO A 63 -8.97 -8.75 0.10
N ALA A 64 -9.34 -7.67 -0.61
CA ALA A 64 -10.56 -6.91 -0.38
C ALA A 64 -11.83 -7.71 -0.70
N ASP A 65 -11.85 -8.53 -1.76
CA ASP A 65 -12.98 -9.40 -2.08
C ASP A 65 -13.16 -10.50 -1.02
N ALA A 66 -12.05 -11.06 -0.52
CA ALA A 66 -12.08 -12.03 0.57
C ALA A 66 -12.64 -11.40 1.86
N LEU A 67 -12.26 -10.16 2.16
CA LEU A 67 -12.81 -9.40 3.28
C LEU A 67 -14.30 -9.08 3.08
N ALA A 68 -14.72 -8.74 1.86
CA ALA A 68 -16.11 -8.43 1.55
C ALA A 68 -17.03 -9.64 1.77
N VAL A 69 -16.57 -10.84 1.39
CA VAL A 69 -17.30 -12.09 1.67
C VAL A 69 -17.39 -12.35 3.17
N SER A 70 -16.29 -12.19 3.92
CA SER A 70 -16.27 -12.40 5.37
C SER A 70 -17.17 -11.39 6.12
N ASN A 71 -17.14 -10.12 5.72
CA ASN A 71 -18.03 -9.08 6.30
C ASN A 71 -19.51 -9.39 6.04
N LYS A 72 -19.85 -9.93 4.87
CA LYS A 72 -21.24 -10.30 4.55
C LYS A 72 -21.74 -11.44 5.45
N GLU A 73 -20.90 -12.43 5.74
CA GLU A 73 -21.23 -13.51 6.67
C GLU A 73 -21.37 -13.02 8.12
N PHE A 74 -20.48 -12.10 8.53
CA PHE A 74 -20.52 -11.53 9.88
C PHE A 74 -21.77 -10.67 10.11
N ASN A 75 -22.10 -9.79 9.16
CA ASN A 75 -23.32 -8.97 9.21
C ASN A 75 -24.58 -9.82 9.25
N ARG A 76 -24.62 -10.94 8.52
CA ARG A 76 -25.77 -11.86 8.55
C ARG A 76 -25.99 -12.44 9.95
N LYS A 77 -24.92 -12.89 10.62
CA LYS A 77 -25.01 -13.44 11.98
C LYS A 77 -25.46 -12.38 12.99
N TYR A 78 -24.96 -11.15 12.87
CA TYR A 78 -25.37 -10.03 13.73
C TYR A 78 -26.85 -9.68 13.58
N VAL A 79 -27.36 -9.61 12.34
CA VAL A 79 -28.79 -9.31 12.10
C VAL A 79 -29.68 -10.44 12.63
N GLU A 80 -29.29 -11.71 12.48
CA GLU A 80 -30.03 -12.84 13.02
C GLU A 80 -30.04 -12.84 14.56
N GLN A 81 -28.93 -12.47 15.21
CA GLN A 81 -28.87 -12.32 16.67
C GLN A 81 -29.70 -11.13 17.15
N ALA A 82 -29.55 -9.96 16.53
CA ALA A 82 -30.33 -8.77 16.87
C ALA A 82 -31.84 -9.01 16.67
N LYS A 83 -32.23 -9.79 15.64
CA LYS A 83 -33.63 -10.19 15.44
C LYS A 83 -34.12 -11.13 16.53
N LYS A 84 -33.29 -12.08 16.99
CA LYS A 84 -33.63 -12.99 18.10
C LYS A 84 -33.73 -12.25 19.44
N GLU A 85 -32.83 -11.30 19.70
CA GLU A 85 -32.84 -10.47 20.90
C GLU A 85 -33.98 -9.45 20.89
N GLY A 86 -34.31 -8.89 19.72
CA GLY A 86 -35.47 -8.02 19.51
C GLY A 86 -36.78 -8.76 19.68
N LEU A 87 -36.93 -9.95 19.09
CA LEU A 87 -38.10 -10.81 19.32
C LEU A 87 -38.18 -11.29 20.77
N ALA A 88 -37.05 -11.63 21.40
CA ALA A 88 -37.03 -11.99 22.81
C ALA A 88 -37.46 -10.82 23.70
N ARG A 89 -37.08 -9.57 23.35
CA ARG A 89 -37.55 -8.35 24.01
C ARG A 89 -39.03 -8.03 23.75
N GLU A 90 -39.56 -8.30 22.56
CA GLU A 90 -41.00 -8.12 22.30
C GLU A 90 -41.84 -9.19 23.02
N VAL A 91 -41.37 -10.44 23.07
CA VAL A 91 -42.05 -11.54 23.78
C VAL A 91 -41.97 -11.38 25.30
N SER A 92 -40.90 -10.77 25.83
CA SER A 92 -40.79 -10.42 27.25
C SER A 92 -41.33 -9.02 27.60
N GLY A 93 -41.63 -8.19 26.59
CA GLY A 93 -42.08 -6.80 26.74
C GLY A 93 -43.60 -6.61 26.78
N ALA A 94 -44.40 -7.67 26.60
CA ALA A 94 -45.85 -7.61 26.81
C ALA A 94 -46.26 -7.66 28.30
N SER A 95 -45.30 -7.67 29.23
CA SER A 95 -45.57 -7.77 30.67
C SER A 95 -44.63 -6.87 31.49
N ALA A 96 -44.70 -5.55 31.29
CA ALA A 96 -44.45 -4.56 32.34
C ALA A 96 -44.78 -3.15 31.83
N ASN A 97 -45.89 -2.62 32.34
CA ASN A 97 -46.19 -1.20 32.41
C ASN A 97 -45.28 -0.58 33.49
N ASP A 98 -44.46 0.44 33.20
CA ASP A 98 -44.31 1.66 34.02
C ASP A 98 -43.16 2.61 33.60
N GLN A 99 -43.53 3.89 33.60
CA GLN A 99 -42.82 5.19 33.65
C GLN A 99 -41.34 5.44 33.24
N PRO A 100 -41.06 6.70 32.79
CA PRO A 100 -39.72 7.21 32.51
C PRO A 100 -39.11 7.92 33.73
N GLU A 101 -37.94 7.53 34.22
CA GLU A 101 -37.12 8.41 35.05
C GLU A 101 -35.64 7.99 35.15
N LYS A 102 -34.78 9.02 35.10
CA LYS A 102 -33.43 9.14 35.69
C LYS A 102 -32.21 8.64 34.93
N LEU A 103 -31.68 9.61 34.19
CA LEU A 103 -30.29 10.08 34.25
C LEU A 103 -29.62 9.83 35.64
N SER A 104 -28.64 8.94 35.73
CA SER A 104 -27.61 8.99 36.78
C SER A 104 -26.39 8.13 36.44
N THR A 105 -25.28 8.82 36.17
CA THR A 105 -23.95 8.54 36.74
C THR A 105 -23.68 7.11 37.23
N CYS A 106 -22.92 6.33 36.46
CA CYS A 106 -22.28 5.13 37.00
C CYS A 106 -21.01 5.52 37.77
N SER A 107 -21.20 5.68 39.07
CA SER A 107 -20.15 5.61 40.08
C SER A 107 -19.59 4.19 40.10
N GLU A 108 -18.27 4.15 40.01
CA GLU A 108 -17.35 3.15 40.51
C GLU A 108 -17.86 2.48 41.80
N LYS A 109 -18.18 1.18 41.71
CA LYS A 109 -18.22 0.15 42.77
C LYS A 109 -19.20 -0.93 42.32
N GLU A 110 -18.69 -1.99 41.68
CA GLU A 110 -19.18 -3.39 41.72
C GLU A 110 -18.49 -4.17 40.58
N LEU A 111 -17.17 -4.31 40.67
CA LEU A 111 -16.40 -5.27 39.87
C LEU A 111 -15.52 -6.14 40.79
N ALA A 112 -16.15 -6.68 41.84
CA ALA A 112 -15.51 -7.56 42.82
C ALA A 112 -15.86 -9.03 42.56
N LYS A 113 -15.66 -9.52 41.32
CA LYS A 113 -15.53 -10.96 41.03
C LYS A 113 -15.02 -11.22 39.60
N ALA A 114 -13.84 -10.70 39.28
CA ALA A 114 -13.10 -11.11 38.09
C ALA A 114 -11.70 -11.60 38.50
N PRO A 115 -11.20 -12.70 37.91
CA PRO A 115 -9.89 -13.26 38.24
C PRO A 115 -8.77 -12.27 37.89
N ALA A 116 -7.84 -12.10 38.84
CA ALA A 116 -6.54 -11.42 38.81
C ALA A 116 -6.27 -10.37 37.69
N PRO A 117 -5.96 -9.11 38.04
CA PRO A 117 -5.76 -8.04 37.07
C PRO A 117 -4.53 -8.34 36.21
N TYR A 118 -4.75 -8.39 34.89
CA TYR A 118 -3.69 -8.36 33.90
C TYR A 118 -2.82 -7.14 34.19
N SER A 119 -1.60 -7.34 34.70
CA SER A 119 -0.65 -6.25 34.91
C SER A 119 -0.49 -5.50 33.59
N PRO A 120 -0.94 -4.24 33.48
CA PRO A 120 -0.86 -3.51 32.23
C PRO A 120 0.63 -3.34 31.95
N ARG A 121 1.12 -3.97 30.87
CA ARG A 121 2.49 -3.73 30.41
C ARG A 121 2.60 -2.23 30.12
N MET A 122 3.27 -1.51 31.00
CA MET A 122 3.54 -0.08 30.86
C MET A 122 4.67 0.10 29.86
N ILE A 123 4.54 1.08 28.98
CA ILE A 123 5.60 1.55 28.09
C ILE A 123 5.92 3.00 28.45
N THR A 124 7.18 3.38 28.32
CA THR A 124 7.60 4.76 28.55
C THR A 124 7.46 5.56 27.26
N CYS A 125 6.84 6.74 27.32
CA CYS A 125 6.78 7.65 26.19
C CYS A 125 8.18 8.16 25.85
N SER A 126 8.57 8.05 24.59
CA SER A 126 9.85 8.59 24.08
C SER A 126 9.94 10.12 24.12
N HIS A 127 8.80 10.82 24.20
CA HIS A 127 8.75 12.29 24.14
C HIS A 127 8.71 12.97 25.51
N CYS A 128 8.07 12.36 26.50
CA CYS A 128 7.87 12.97 27.83
C CYS A 128 8.28 12.05 28.99
N VAL A 129 8.79 10.86 28.71
CA VAL A 129 9.31 9.89 29.70
C VAL A 129 8.24 9.37 30.68
N GLU A 130 6.97 9.73 30.49
CA GLU A 130 5.86 9.24 31.29
C GLU A 130 5.54 7.77 31.00
N SER A 131 5.15 7.00 32.03
CA SER A 131 4.71 5.61 31.88
C SER A 131 3.24 5.53 31.47
N ILE A 132 2.96 4.84 30.38
CA ILE A 132 1.64 4.79 29.75
C ILE A 132 1.29 3.33 29.40
N PRO A 133 0.02 2.90 29.49
CA PRO A 133 -0.37 1.56 29.07
C PRO A 133 -0.06 1.29 27.59
N LYS A 134 0.50 0.11 27.28
CA LYS A 134 0.91 -0.29 25.91
C LYS A 134 -0.19 -0.21 24.84
N TYR A 135 -1.46 -0.24 25.24
CA TYR A 135 -2.61 -0.22 24.32
C TYR A 135 -3.04 1.20 23.91
N THR A 136 -2.42 2.26 24.42
CA THR A 136 -2.78 3.63 24.03
C THR A 136 -2.07 4.05 22.74
N LEU A 137 -2.84 4.55 21.78
CA LEU A 137 -2.32 5.03 20.49
C LEU A 137 -1.66 6.42 20.59
N TRP A 138 -1.92 7.17 21.67
CA TRP A 138 -1.37 8.50 21.93
C TRP A 138 -1.01 8.66 23.40
N CYS A 139 -0.02 9.51 23.68
CA CYS A 139 0.34 9.87 25.04
C CYS A 139 -0.65 10.90 25.63
N PRO A 140 -1.20 10.68 26.84
CA PRO A 140 -2.16 11.61 27.46
C PRO A 140 -1.53 12.93 27.91
N LYS A 141 -0.20 12.98 28.08
CA LYS A 141 0.53 14.19 28.50
C LYS A 141 0.96 15.06 27.32
N CYS A 142 1.52 14.45 26.27
CA CYS A 142 2.09 15.20 25.14
C CYS A 142 1.30 15.10 23.84
N GLY A 143 0.25 14.25 23.78
CA GLY A 143 -0.59 14.06 22.59
C GLY A 143 0.10 13.36 21.41
N LYS A 144 1.38 12.98 21.55
CA LYS A 144 2.17 12.33 20.48
C LYS A 144 2.07 10.82 20.55
N ASP A 145 2.24 10.15 19.42
CA ASP A 145 2.24 8.71 19.32
C ASP A 145 3.44 8.11 20.08
N PRO A 146 3.22 7.15 20.99
CA PRO A 146 4.31 6.46 21.69
C PRO A 146 4.95 5.44 20.75
N LYS A 147 5.60 5.90 19.67
CA LYS A 147 6.35 5.00 18.78
C LYS A 147 7.57 4.45 19.52
N LEU A 148 7.56 3.12 19.64
CA LEU A 148 8.59 2.28 20.21
C LEU A 148 9.96 2.61 19.58
N ILE A 149 10.90 3.11 20.38
CA ILE A 149 12.32 3.05 20.03
C ILE A 149 12.67 1.55 20.07
N ARG A 150 12.91 0.93 18.90
CA ARG A 150 13.64 -0.34 18.84
C ARG A 150 15.00 -0.08 19.47
N LYS A 151 15.29 -0.70 20.62
CA LYS A 151 16.64 -0.67 21.20
C LYS A 151 17.65 -1.06 20.12
N PRO A 152 18.77 -0.32 19.95
CA PRO A 152 19.89 -0.85 19.20
C PRO A 152 20.37 -2.13 19.92
N ILE A 153 20.54 -3.19 19.13
CA ILE A 153 21.20 -4.42 19.55
C ILE A 153 22.66 -4.03 19.79
N ILE A 154 23.10 -4.13 21.05
CA ILE A 154 24.52 -4.11 21.43
C ILE A 154 24.96 -5.57 21.48
#